data_AF-A0A3B1A5V7-F1
#
_entry.id   AF-A0A3B1A5V7-F1
#
_cell.length_a   1.000
_cell.length_b   1.000
_cell.length_c   1.000
_cell.angle_alpha   90.00
_cell.angle_beta   90.00
_cell.angle_gamma   90.00
#
_symmetry.space_group_name_H-M   'P 1'
#
loop_
_entity.id
_entity.type
_entity.pdbx_description
1 polymer ?
#
loop_
_entity_poly.entity_id
_entity_poly.type
_entity_poly.pdbx_seq_one_letter_code
_entity_poly.pdbx_strand_id
1 'polypeptide(L)'
;MSRTWLPYLLLSVLALSGCDSDPHESTVSLQSGHLILDSGHGNGGSAWGLVDCAACHPLSLIHRRALRIRDMVRDKGFDSCTGCHGGNGTRQPRRCVLCHNPDDLPSHPLGNGVNGHDFVKSSREPLNDEQCLVCHVASDMNGYFDINRDLTRLVDVNGLATHYASLSDFCLRCHNRDHQQAGFEITTTALDDPLIAIEDAWRYADKHGWIDGGGRTYAGLRDAYVYTSRVACTDCHVMHGTQNTGLIIDRSDKGASRLMVAFSQRAWPVVIREGDFSQLCVLCHAMKIPLEQGGLDAGNGLRGVHRVGEDCRPCHQHGEALQAGM
;
A
#
# COMPACT_ATOMS: atom_id res chain seq x y z
N MET A 1 -16.12 55.93 61.44
CA MET A 1 -16.66 55.43 60.14
C MET A 1 -15.57 54.61 59.46
N SER A 2 -15.96 53.61 58.67
CA SER A 2 -15.33 52.31 58.49
C SER A 2 -14.03 52.23 57.66
N ARG A 3 -13.29 51.16 57.93
CA ARG A 3 -12.24 50.50 57.11
C ARG A 3 -12.71 50.14 55.69
N THR A 4 -11.79 50.12 54.72
CA THR A 4 -11.51 49.04 53.72
C THR A 4 -10.30 49.44 52.84
N TRP A 5 -9.11 48.83 52.99
CA TRP A 5 -8.54 47.65 52.26
C TRP A 5 -8.11 47.91 50.79
N LEU A 6 -6.80 47.96 50.57
CA LEU A 6 -6.06 47.53 49.36
C LEU A 6 -6.26 45.99 49.15
N PRO A 7 -5.96 45.32 48.01
CA PRO A 7 -5.05 45.72 46.91
C PRO A 7 -5.42 45.24 45.47
N TYR A 8 -4.60 45.67 44.49
CA TYR A 8 -4.14 44.93 43.30
C TYR A 8 -4.81 43.58 42.97
N LEU A 9 -5.65 43.51 41.93
CA LEU A 9 -5.80 42.33 41.05
C LEU A 9 -6.72 42.59 39.84
N LEU A 10 -6.33 43.45 38.90
CA LEU A 10 -7.10 43.60 37.65
C LEU A 10 -6.19 44.03 36.49
N LEU A 11 -5.14 43.25 36.25
CA LEU A 11 -4.28 43.40 35.08
C LEU A 11 -3.71 42.04 34.65
N SER A 12 -4.56 41.03 34.39
CA SER A 12 -4.20 39.74 33.76
C SER A 12 -5.46 38.92 33.40
N VAL A 13 -6.37 39.46 32.58
CA VAL A 13 -7.36 38.63 31.87
C VAL A 13 -7.22 38.92 30.38
N LEU A 14 -6.02 38.62 29.88
CA LEU A 14 -5.70 38.47 28.46
C LEU A 14 -5.85 36.98 28.12
N ALA A 15 -6.61 36.70 27.06
CA ALA A 15 -6.45 35.54 26.19
C ALA A 15 -6.70 34.13 26.78
N LEU A 16 -7.85 33.92 27.40
CA LEU A 16 -8.47 32.58 27.47
C LEU A 16 -9.84 32.60 26.76
N SER A 17 -9.84 33.08 25.52
CA SER A 17 -10.91 32.74 24.58
C SER A 17 -10.71 31.27 24.24
N GLY A 18 -11.58 30.43 24.80
CA GLY A 18 -11.53 28.98 24.62
C GLY A 18 -11.41 28.63 23.14
N CYS A 19 -10.46 27.75 22.84
CA CYS A 19 -10.50 26.96 21.62
C CYS A 19 -11.77 26.11 21.69
N ASP A 20 -12.82 26.62 21.06
CA ASP A 20 -14.03 25.88 20.79
C ASP A 20 -13.63 24.67 19.95
N SER A 21 -13.80 23.48 20.52
CA SER A 21 -13.52 22.22 19.85
C SER A 21 -14.65 21.96 18.87
N ASP A 22 -14.54 22.56 17.70
CA ASP A 22 -15.48 22.35 16.61
C ASP A 22 -15.47 20.85 16.24
N PRO A 23 -16.60 20.14 16.36
CA PRO A 23 -16.70 18.75 15.95
C PRO A 23 -17.01 18.70 14.45
N HIS A 24 -16.18 19.34 13.63
CA HIS A 24 -16.29 19.21 12.20
C HIS A 24 -15.33 18.12 11.72
N GLU A 25 -15.94 17.04 11.24
CA GLU A 25 -15.39 16.08 10.29
C GLU A 25 -14.37 16.75 9.38
N SER A 26 -13.24 16.06 9.22
CA SER A 26 -12.21 16.29 8.21
C SER A 26 -12.76 16.97 6.95
N THR A 27 -12.43 18.24 6.73
CA THR A 27 -12.61 18.88 5.43
C THR A 27 -11.58 18.29 4.47
N VAL A 28 -11.90 17.12 3.94
CA VAL A 28 -11.18 16.53 2.80
C VAL A 28 -11.49 17.42 1.60
N SER A 29 -10.45 18.01 0.99
CA SER A 29 -10.59 18.75 -0.26
C SER A 29 -11.26 17.88 -1.32
N LEU A 30 -12.40 18.30 -1.87
CA LEU A 30 -13.10 17.59 -2.95
C LEU A 30 -12.36 17.69 -4.30
N GLN A 31 -11.43 18.63 -4.46
CA GLN A 31 -10.66 18.84 -5.69
C GLN A 31 -9.37 18.03 -5.73
N SER A 32 -8.74 17.82 -4.57
CA SER A 32 -7.48 17.09 -4.48
C SER A 32 -7.58 15.82 -3.67
N GLY A 33 -8.69 15.52 -2.97
CA GLY A 33 -8.87 14.32 -2.14
C GLY A 33 -7.95 14.19 -0.91
N HIS A 34 -6.97 15.09 -0.71
CA HIS A 34 -5.69 14.65 -0.14
C HIS A 34 -4.96 15.64 0.80
N LEU A 35 -5.63 16.65 1.38
CA LEU A 35 -4.97 17.50 2.39
C LEU A 35 -5.79 17.55 3.67
N ILE A 36 -5.18 17.10 4.77
CA ILE A 36 -5.70 17.32 6.14
C ILE A 36 -5.53 18.80 6.54
N LEU A 37 -4.54 19.49 5.95
CA LEU A 37 -4.25 20.91 6.18
C LEU A 37 -4.36 21.70 4.87
N ASP A 38 -5.10 22.80 4.87
CA ASP A 38 -5.17 23.76 3.78
C ASP A 38 -4.82 25.18 4.24
N SER A 39 -4.89 26.16 3.33
CA SER A 39 -4.62 27.56 3.64
C SER A 39 -5.55 28.18 4.70
N GLY A 40 -6.64 27.48 5.07
CA GLY A 40 -7.54 27.84 6.15
C GLY A 40 -7.13 27.28 7.52
N HIS A 41 -6.00 26.57 7.65
CA HIS A 41 -5.58 25.98 8.92
C HIS A 41 -5.42 27.01 10.06
N GLY A 42 -6.13 26.79 11.16
CA GLY A 42 -6.25 27.75 12.28
C GLY A 42 -7.37 28.78 12.05
N ASN A 43 -7.64 29.64 13.04
CA ASN A 43 -8.68 30.67 12.89
C ASN A 43 -8.27 31.64 11.77
N GLY A 44 -8.96 31.60 10.63
CA GLY A 44 -8.67 32.42 9.46
C GLY A 44 -7.33 32.13 8.78
N GLY A 45 -6.82 30.89 8.84
CA GLY A 45 -5.51 30.54 8.27
C GLY A 45 -4.30 30.97 9.11
N SER A 46 -4.52 31.41 10.35
CA SER A 46 -3.46 31.90 11.25
C SER A 46 -2.37 30.87 11.59
N ALA A 47 -2.65 29.57 11.42
CA ALA A 47 -1.67 28.52 11.63
C ALA A 47 -0.99 28.07 10.33
N TRP A 48 -1.48 28.48 9.17
CA TRP A 48 -0.88 28.13 7.88
C TRP A 48 0.49 28.79 7.69
N GLY A 49 1.47 28.02 7.22
CA GLY A 49 2.84 28.50 7.02
C GLY A 49 3.70 28.53 8.28
N LEU A 50 3.15 28.11 9.44
CA LEU A 50 3.93 27.97 10.67
C LEU A 50 4.66 26.63 10.71
N VAL A 51 5.94 26.69 11.09
CA VAL A 51 6.81 25.50 11.25
C VAL A 51 6.77 24.91 12.66
N ASP A 52 6.41 25.72 13.66
CA ASP A 52 6.38 25.31 15.07
C ASP A 52 4.96 24.86 15.46
N CYS A 53 4.69 23.58 15.27
CA CYS A 53 3.42 22.98 15.65
C CYS A 53 3.18 23.08 17.17
N ALA A 54 4.22 23.11 18.00
CA ALA A 54 4.11 23.10 19.46
C ALA A 54 3.46 24.36 20.01
N ALA A 55 3.59 25.48 19.30
CA ALA A 55 2.98 26.75 19.66
C ALA A 55 1.44 26.67 19.73
N CYS A 56 0.83 25.78 18.96
CA CYS A 56 -0.63 25.61 18.89
C CYS A 56 -1.10 24.23 19.38
N HIS A 57 -0.24 23.21 19.31
CA HIS A 57 -0.60 21.82 19.53
C HIS A 57 0.27 21.16 20.62
N PRO A 58 -0.20 21.04 21.86
CA PRO A 58 0.49 20.27 22.87
C PRO A 58 0.39 18.76 22.58
N LEU A 59 1.53 18.07 22.47
CA LEU A 59 1.61 16.62 22.19
C LEU A 59 0.77 15.77 23.14
N SER A 60 0.61 16.20 24.40
CA SER A 60 -0.20 15.51 25.40
C SER A 60 -1.71 15.56 25.14
N LEU A 61 -2.19 16.51 24.32
CA LEU A 61 -3.62 16.71 24.06
C LEU A 61 -4.04 16.41 22.62
N ILE A 62 -3.11 16.42 21.67
CA ILE A 62 -3.42 16.01 20.29
C ILE A 62 -3.74 14.52 20.21
N HIS A 63 -4.50 14.14 19.19
CA HIS A 63 -4.88 12.73 18.93
C HIS A 63 -5.52 11.99 20.12
N ARG A 64 -6.09 12.70 21.12
CA ARG A 64 -6.79 12.08 22.27
C ARG A 64 -7.90 11.10 21.85
N ARG A 65 -8.51 11.31 20.68
CA ARG A 65 -9.54 10.45 20.09
C ARG A 65 -9.00 9.47 19.02
N ALA A 66 -7.75 9.62 18.59
CA ALA A 66 -7.09 8.78 17.60
C ALA A 66 -6.08 7.83 18.28
N LEU A 67 -6.60 6.92 19.11
CA LEU A 67 -5.80 6.11 20.04
C LEU A 67 -4.71 5.26 19.34
N ARG A 68 -4.94 4.85 18.09
CA ARG A 68 -4.02 3.99 17.32
C ARG A 68 -2.72 4.67 16.92
N ILE A 69 -2.74 5.99 16.75
CA ILE A 69 -1.57 6.78 16.32
C ILE A 69 -1.06 7.70 17.43
N ARG A 70 -1.87 7.93 18.48
CA ARG A 70 -1.55 8.89 19.54
C ARG A 70 -0.21 8.61 20.20
N ASP A 71 0.00 7.37 20.64
CA ASP A 71 1.20 7.04 21.40
C ASP A 71 2.45 7.10 20.51
N MET A 72 2.34 6.64 19.25
CA MET A 72 3.39 6.81 18.25
C MET A 72 3.75 8.28 18.01
N VAL A 73 2.77 9.15 17.77
CA VAL A 73 3.01 10.60 17.57
C VAL A 73 3.59 11.25 18.82
N ARG A 74 3.13 10.86 20.01
CA ARG A 74 3.68 11.37 21.28
C ARG A 74 5.15 10.99 21.43
N ASP A 75 5.49 9.76 21.12
CA ASP A 75 6.83 9.21 21.34
C ASP A 75 7.83 9.71 20.26
N LYS A 76 7.37 9.91 19.02
CA LYS A 76 8.18 10.47 17.91
C LYS A 76 8.25 12.01 17.91
N GLY A 77 7.30 12.67 18.58
CA GLY A 77 7.23 14.12 18.68
C GLY A 77 6.80 14.83 17.39
N PHE A 78 6.99 16.14 17.34
CA PHE A 78 6.50 17.01 16.26
C PHE A 78 7.09 16.70 14.88
N ASP A 79 8.24 16.04 14.83
CA ASP A 79 8.85 15.60 13.58
C ASP A 79 7.95 14.63 12.79
N SER A 80 7.10 13.87 13.48
CA SER A 80 6.15 12.93 12.88
C SER A 80 4.96 13.62 12.20
N CYS A 81 4.65 14.86 12.58
CA CYS A 81 3.46 15.57 12.09
C CYS A 81 3.53 15.76 10.58
N THR A 82 4.71 16.12 10.06
CA THR A 82 4.91 16.36 8.63
C THR A 82 4.68 15.11 7.80
N GLY A 83 4.97 13.91 8.33
CA GLY A 83 4.73 12.64 7.64
C GLY A 83 3.27 12.39 7.30
N CYS A 84 2.33 12.86 8.11
CA CYS A 84 0.90 12.69 7.86
C CYS A 84 0.21 13.96 7.36
N HIS A 85 0.45 15.10 8.01
CA HIS A 85 -0.26 16.36 7.76
C HIS A 85 0.31 17.23 6.63
N GLY A 86 1.55 16.97 6.23
CA GLY A 86 2.23 17.73 5.19
C GLY A 86 3.10 18.83 5.78
N GLY A 87 3.63 19.69 4.91
CA GLY A 87 4.47 20.81 5.34
C GLY A 87 3.72 21.98 5.96
N ASN A 88 2.39 21.91 6.14
CA ASN A 88 1.56 23.03 6.62
C ASN A 88 1.78 24.34 5.81
N GLY A 89 1.87 24.24 4.48
CA GLY A 89 2.18 25.38 3.61
C GLY A 89 3.64 25.84 3.62
N THR A 90 4.50 25.17 4.38
CA THR A 90 5.95 25.39 4.43
C THR A 90 6.70 24.40 3.57
N ARG A 91 8.03 24.54 3.52
CA ARG A 91 8.94 23.60 2.85
C ARG A 91 9.49 22.53 3.79
N GLN A 92 8.87 22.30 4.94
CA GLN A 92 9.28 21.20 5.82
C GLN A 92 9.16 19.86 5.07
N PRO A 93 10.18 19.00 5.13
CA PRO A 93 10.15 17.70 4.46
C PRO A 93 9.09 16.81 5.11
N ARG A 94 8.43 15.98 4.29
CA ARG A 94 7.56 14.91 4.78
C ARG A 94 8.45 13.82 5.37
N ARG A 95 8.19 13.39 6.60
CA ARG A 95 8.97 12.35 7.30
C ARG A 95 8.16 11.07 7.50
N CYS A 96 7.85 10.38 6.42
CA CYS A 96 7.07 9.15 6.36
C CYS A 96 7.77 7.99 7.10
N VAL A 97 9.06 7.76 6.80
CA VAL A 97 9.85 6.63 7.32
C VAL A 97 10.15 6.75 8.83
N LEU A 98 9.94 7.94 9.42
CA LEU A 98 10.02 8.12 10.87
C LEU A 98 9.02 7.24 11.63
N CYS A 99 7.85 7.00 11.02
CA CYS A 99 6.78 6.16 11.57
C CYS A 99 6.58 4.87 10.77
N HIS A 100 6.92 4.85 9.48
CA HIS A 100 6.85 3.68 8.62
C HIS A 100 8.20 2.93 8.58
N ASN A 101 8.61 2.38 9.71
CA ASN A 101 9.84 1.58 9.83
C ASN A 101 9.57 0.22 10.51
N PRO A 102 10.52 -0.73 10.49
CA PRO A 102 10.32 -2.07 11.03
C PRO A 102 9.96 -2.13 12.53
N ASP A 103 10.31 -1.12 13.32
CA ASP A 103 10.07 -1.10 14.77
C ASP A 103 8.67 -0.57 15.12
N ASP A 104 8.11 0.32 14.29
CA ASP A 104 6.82 0.99 14.53
C ASP A 104 5.67 0.46 13.68
N LEU A 105 5.96 -0.18 12.54
CA LEU A 105 4.92 -0.67 11.64
C LEU A 105 4.13 -1.82 12.28
N PRO A 106 2.79 -1.80 12.17
CA PRO A 106 1.96 -2.92 12.57
C PRO A 106 2.25 -4.16 11.71
N SER A 107 1.73 -5.31 12.13
CA SER A 107 1.87 -6.57 11.37
C SER A 107 1.28 -6.53 9.96
N HIS A 108 0.53 -5.48 9.55
CA HIS A 108 0.07 -5.29 8.18
C HIS A 108 -0.11 -3.79 7.83
N PRO A 109 0.30 -3.33 6.62
CA PRO A 109 1.09 -4.08 5.64
C PRO A 109 2.49 -4.36 6.16
N LEU A 110 2.98 -5.58 5.96
CA LEU A 110 4.31 -6.00 6.41
C LEU A 110 5.39 -5.27 5.58
N GLY A 111 6.07 -4.32 6.20
CA GLY A 111 7.16 -3.56 5.57
C GLY A 111 8.53 -4.25 5.59
N ASN A 112 8.63 -5.50 6.05
CA ASN A 112 9.92 -6.18 6.19
C ASN A 112 10.43 -6.69 4.82
N GLY A 113 11.58 -6.20 4.39
CA GLY A 113 12.17 -6.53 3.09
C GLY A 113 13.07 -5.42 2.60
N VAL A 114 13.87 -5.69 1.57
CA VAL A 114 14.82 -4.69 1.03
C VAL A 114 14.36 -4.11 -0.30
N ASN A 115 13.48 -4.80 -1.02
CA ASN A 115 12.98 -4.30 -2.30
C ASN A 115 11.71 -3.49 -2.08
N GLY A 116 11.66 -2.34 -2.75
CA GLY A 116 10.54 -1.42 -2.81
C GLY A 116 10.27 -1.00 -4.25
N HIS A 117 9.02 -0.60 -4.53
CA HIS A 117 8.67 0.01 -5.80
C HIS A 117 9.29 1.39 -5.87
N ASP A 118 10.28 1.54 -6.74
CA ASP A 118 11.04 2.78 -6.96
C ASP A 118 11.03 3.13 -8.45
N PHE A 119 10.90 4.43 -8.73
CA PHE A 119 10.92 5.00 -10.08
C PHE A 119 12.31 5.49 -10.48
N VAL A 120 13.24 5.66 -9.52
CA VAL A 120 14.51 6.36 -9.74
C VAL A 120 15.71 5.42 -9.88
N LYS A 121 15.63 4.13 -9.48
CA LYS A 121 16.63 3.08 -9.80
C LYS A 121 16.16 1.67 -9.41
N SER A 122 16.73 0.64 -10.05
CA SER A 122 16.70 -0.76 -9.60
C SER A 122 17.60 -1.01 -8.37
N SER A 123 17.66 -0.06 -7.43
CA SER A 123 18.49 -0.20 -6.24
C SER A 123 17.78 -1.03 -5.17
N ARG A 124 18.56 -1.82 -4.42
CA ARG A 124 18.07 -2.52 -3.21
C ARG A 124 18.08 -1.64 -1.97
N GLU A 125 18.17 -0.33 -2.16
CA GLU A 125 18.19 0.61 -1.05
C GLU A 125 16.78 0.72 -0.46
N PRO A 126 16.66 0.88 0.87
CA PRO A 126 15.37 1.16 1.50
C PRO A 126 14.70 2.38 0.88
N LEU A 127 13.37 2.33 0.79
CA LEU A 127 12.59 3.48 0.34
C LEU A 127 12.79 4.67 1.31
N ASN A 128 12.95 5.86 0.74
CA ASN A 128 13.01 7.11 1.46
C ASN A 128 11.66 7.85 1.39
N ASP A 129 11.56 8.96 2.12
CA ASP A 129 10.34 9.76 2.21
C ASP A 129 9.82 10.25 0.85
N GLU A 130 10.70 10.67 -0.05
CA GLU A 130 10.33 11.21 -1.37
C GLU A 130 9.64 10.15 -2.23
N GLN A 131 10.15 8.91 -2.21
CA GLN A 131 9.58 7.80 -2.96
C GLN A 131 8.20 7.41 -2.44
N CYS A 132 7.96 7.48 -1.13
CA CYS A 132 6.64 7.23 -0.56
C CYS A 132 5.58 8.18 -1.10
N LEU A 133 5.91 9.46 -1.30
CA LEU A 133 4.96 10.50 -1.70
C LEU A 133 4.45 10.37 -3.14
N VAL A 134 5.12 9.57 -3.97
CA VAL A 134 4.61 9.25 -5.32
C VAL A 134 3.25 8.56 -5.19
N CYS A 135 3.16 7.56 -4.31
CA CYS A 135 1.95 6.76 -4.12
C CYS A 135 1.11 7.22 -2.92
N HIS A 136 1.71 7.88 -1.93
CA HIS A 136 1.09 8.23 -0.64
C HIS A 136 1.19 9.72 -0.33
N VAL A 137 0.56 10.55 -1.16
CA VAL A 137 0.50 12.00 -0.90
C VAL A 137 -0.31 12.35 0.35
N ALA A 138 -1.22 11.47 0.78
CA ALA A 138 -2.11 11.67 1.94
C ALA A 138 -2.23 10.43 2.82
N SER A 139 -2.66 10.64 4.06
CA SER A 139 -3.14 9.59 4.95
C SER A 139 -4.33 10.08 5.76
N ASP A 140 -5.27 9.21 6.09
CA ASP A 140 -6.39 9.54 6.99
C ASP A 140 -6.08 9.41 8.48
N MET A 141 -4.92 8.81 8.79
CA MET A 141 -4.37 8.65 10.13
C MET A 141 -5.26 7.90 11.14
N ASN A 142 -6.22 7.09 10.68
CA ASN A 142 -7.06 6.26 11.55
C ASN A 142 -6.48 4.85 11.79
N GLY A 143 -5.35 4.54 11.12
CA GLY A 143 -4.66 3.26 11.23
C GLY A 143 -5.33 2.13 10.43
N TYR A 144 -6.16 2.46 9.45
CA TYR A 144 -6.71 1.54 8.46
C TYR A 144 -6.38 2.06 7.06
N PHE A 145 -5.79 1.20 6.24
CA PHE A 145 -5.51 1.53 4.86
C PHE A 145 -6.80 1.50 4.02
N ASP A 146 -7.12 2.62 3.40
CA ASP A 146 -8.17 2.78 2.41
C ASP A 146 -7.54 3.22 1.07
N ILE A 147 -7.64 2.35 0.07
CA ILE A 147 -7.08 2.59 -1.27
C ILE A 147 -7.52 3.92 -1.87
N ASN A 148 -8.71 4.40 -1.53
CA ASN A 148 -9.28 5.61 -2.09
C ASN A 148 -8.96 6.85 -1.27
N ARG A 149 -8.19 6.73 -0.19
CA ARG A 149 -7.82 7.82 0.70
C ARG A 149 -6.31 7.94 0.90
N ASP A 150 -5.65 6.80 1.10
CA ASP A 150 -4.20 6.72 1.36
C ASP A 150 -3.35 6.60 0.09
N LEU A 151 -3.95 6.26 -1.06
CA LEU A 151 -3.26 6.30 -2.36
C LEU A 151 -3.57 7.59 -3.11
N THR A 152 -2.52 8.18 -3.68
CA THR A 152 -2.59 9.31 -4.63
C THR A 152 -3.61 9.01 -5.72
N ARG A 153 -4.59 9.91 -5.93
CA ARG A 153 -5.59 9.82 -7.00
C ARG A 153 -4.98 10.15 -8.38
N LEU A 154 -4.31 9.17 -8.96
CA LEU A 154 -3.85 9.14 -10.35
C LEU A 154 -5.04 9.12 -11.33
N VAL A 155 -4.88 9.77 -12.48
CA VAL A 155 -5.94 9.88 -13.50
C VAL A 155 -6.13 8.56 -14.24
N ASP A 156 -7.36 8.28 -14.66
CA ASP A 156 -7.70 7.15 -15.51
C ASP A 156 -7.41 7.40 -17.00
N VAL A 157 -7.72 6.41 -17.84
CA VAL A 157 -7.55 6.46 -19.31
C VAL A 157 -8.29 7.64 -19.97
N ASN A 158 -9.32 8.19 -19.33
CA ASN A 158 -10.05 9.37 -19.83
C ASN A 158 -9.48 10.68 -19.26
N GLY A 159 -8.38 10.63 -18.51
CA GLY A 159 -7.79 11.77 -17.82
C GLY A 159 -8.58 12.20 -16.58
N LEU A 160 -9.45 11.35 -16.03
CA LEU A 160 -10.30 11.67 -14.89
C LEU A 160 -9.76 11.05 -13.60
N ALA A 161 -9.78 11.81 -12.51
CA ALA A 161 -9.31 11.37 -11.20
C ALA A 161 -10.40 10.57 -10.46
N THR A 162 -10.70 9.36 -10.94
CA THR A 162 -11.78 8.49 -10.43
C THR A 162 -11.30 7.56 -9.30
N HIS A 163 -12.25 7.12 -8.47
CA HIS A 163 -11.98 6.14 -7.41
C HIS A 163 -11.47 4.81 -7.98
N TYR A 164 -10.52 4.19 -7.27
CA TYR A 164 -10.04 2.85 -7.57
C TYR A 164 -11.07 1.80 -7.18
N ALA A 165 -11.36 0.90 -8.11
CA ALA A 165 -12.17 -0.28 -7.84
C ALA A 165 -11.38 -1.38 -7.10
N SER A 166 -10.05 -1.39 -7.22
CA SER A 166 -9.14 -2.36 -6.59
C SER A 166 -7.69 -1.85 -6.58
N LEU A 167 -6.80 -2.53 -5.86
CA LEU A 167 -5.35 -2.27 -5.96
C LEU A 167 -4.81 -2.55 -7.37
N SER A 168 -5.35 -3.53 -8.10
CA SER A 168 -4.94 -3.78 -9.48
C SER A 168 -5.28 -2.61 -10.40
N ASP A 169 -6.44 -1.97 -10.19
CA ASP A 169 -6.82 -0.75 -10.93
C ASP A 169 -5.82 0.40 -10.66
N PHE A 170 -5.33 0.53 -9.42
CA PHE A 170 -4.24 1.46 -9.10
C PHE A 170 -2.94 1.11 -9.86
N CYS A 171 -2.50 -0.15 -9.83
CA CYS A 171 -1.29 -0.59 -10.55
C CYS A 171 -1.38 -0.28 -12.06
N LEU A 172 -2.55 -0.52 -12.65
CA LEU A 172 -2.80 -0.34 -14.08
C LEU A 172 -2.88 1.14 -14.49
N ARG A 173 -2.88 2.10 -13.55
CA ARG A 173 -2.68 3.51 -13.89
C ARG A 173 -1.29 3.78 -14.46
N CYS A 174 -0.29 3.00 -14.04
CA CYS A 174 1.10 3.17 -14.46
C CYS A 174 1.59 2.01 -15.34
N HIS A 175 1.21 0.77 -15.02
CA HIS A 175 1.58 -0.41 -15.79
C HIS A 175 0.65 -0.61 -16.98
N ASN A 176 0.76 0.32 -17.92
CA ASN A 176 -0.03 0.35 -19.12
C ASN A 176 0.77 0.87 -20.30
N ARG A 177 0.56 0.38 -21.52
CA ARG A 177 1.27 0.86 -22.70
C ARG A 177 0.66 2.15 -23.23
N ASP A 178 -0.66 2.24 -23.19
CA ASP A 178 -1.46 3.20 -23.96
C ASP A 178 -1.90 4.42 -23.12
N HIS A 179 -1.81 4.37 -21.79
CA HIS A 179 -2.25 5.46 -20.89
C HIS A 179 -1.41 5.61 -19.60
N GLN A 180 -0.08 5.65 -19.73
CA GLN A 180 0.83 5.88 -18.61
C GLN A 180 0.61 7.24 -17.92
N GLN A 181 0.87 7.30 -16.62
CA GLN A 181 0.84 8.56 -15.88
C GLN A 181 1.96 9.50 -16.33
N ALA A 182 1.60 10.76 -16.56
CA ALA A 182 2.54 11.80 -16.91
C ALA A 182 3.61 11.99 -15.81
N GLY A 183 4.89 11.98 -16.19
CA GLY A 183 6.03 12.10 -15.28
C GLY A 183 6.49 10.78 -14.65
N PHE A 184 5.79 9.67 -14.90
CA PHE A 184 6.14 8.33 -14.43
C PHE A 184 6.23 7.33 -15.59
N GLU A 185 6.49 7.80 -16.81
CA GLU A 185 6.52 6.97 -17.99
C GLU A 185 7.72 6.00 -17.98
N ILE A 186 7.42 4.74 -18.23
CA ILE A 186 8.36 3.64 -18.45
C ILE A 186 8.79 3.69 -19.93
N THR A 187 9.90 4.38 -20.18
CA THR A 187 10.33 4.78 -21.53
C THR A 187 11.44 3.91 -22.14
N THR A 188 12.03 3.00 -21.37
CA THR A 188 13.20 2.19 -21.79
C THR A 188 12.85 0.76 -22.18
N THR A 189 11.57 0.44 -22.37
CA THR A 189 11.08 -0.92 -22.63
C THR A 189 10.53 -1.05 -24.03
N ALA A 190 10.56 -2.26 -24.59
CA ALA A 190 9.87 -2.55 -25.84
C ALA A 190 8.35 -2.38 -25.66
N LEU A 191 7.61 -2.14 -26.75
CA LEU A 191 6.14 -1.95 -26.68
C LEU A 191 5.41 -3.20 -26.17
N ASP A 192 5.98 -4.38 -26.36
CA ASP A 192 5.49 -5.67 -25.89
C ASP A 192 6.09 -6.07 -24.53
N ASP A 193 6.86 -5.20 -23.88
CA ASP A 193 7.41 -5.48 -22.57
C ASP A 193 6.28 -5.70 -21.55
N PRO A 194 6.26 -6.84 -20.84
CA PRO A 194 5.23 -7.15 -19.86
C PRO A 194 5.04 -6.05 -18.80
N LEU A 195 6.06 -5.25 -18.48
CA LEU A 195 5.96 -4.21 -17.48
C LEU A 195 4.98 -3.09 -17.86
N ILE A 196 4.81 -2.81 -19.15
CA ILE A 196 3.86 -1.82 -19.67
C ILE A 196 2.66 -2.49 -20.36
N ALA A 197 2.81 -3.68 -20.91
CA ALA A 197 1.72 -4.40 -21.58
C ALA A 197 0.84 -5.24 -20.63
N ILE A 198 1.09 -5.23 -19.32
CA ILE A 198 0.38 -6.10 -18.38
C ILE A 198 -1.13 -5.87 -18.34
N GLU A 199 -1.64 -4.69 -18.70
CA GLU A 199 -3.09 -4.48 -18.76
C GLU A 199 -3.77 -5.44 -19.75
N ASP A 200 -3.17 -5.66 -20.91
CA ASP A 200 -3.70 -6.55 -21.95
C ASP A 200 -3.75 -7.98 -21.40
N ALA A 201 -2.62 -8.46 -20.87
CA ALA A 201 -2.54 -9.77 -20.24
C ALA A 201 -3.52 -9.88 -19.08
N TRP A 202 -3.60 -8.87 -18.21
CA TRP A 202 -4.48 -8.91 -17.05
C TRP A 202 -5.95 -8.99 -17.47
N ARG A 203 -6.40 -8.08 -18.34
CA ARG A 203 -7.81 -8.00 -18.80
C ARG A 203 -8.28 -9.28 -19.46
N TYR A 204 -7.45 -9.88 -20.31
CA TYR A 204 -7.86 -10.96 -21.20
C TYR A 204 -7.37 -12.35 -20.77
N ALA A 205 -6.16 -12.44 -20.21
CA ALA A 205 -5.43 -13.69 -19.98
C ALA A 205 -5.28 -14.05 -18.48
N ASP A 206 -5.07 -13.09 -17.58
CA ASP A 206 -4.71 -13.32 -16.16
C ASP A 206 -5.89 -13.75 -15.27
N LYS A 207 -6.45 -14.89 -15.62
CA LYS A 207 -7.49 -15.61 -14.91
C LYS A 207 -6.91 -16.96 -14.54
N HIS A 208 -7.23 -17.44 -13.35
CA HIS A 208 -7.14 -18.87 -13.08
C HIS A 208 -7.94 -19.55 -14.21
N GLY A 209 -7.36 -20.48 -14.98
CA GLY A 209 -7.95 -20.97 -16.25
C GLY A 209 -9.34 -21.60 -16.13
N TRP A 210 -9.84 -22.25 -17.17
CA TRP A 210 -11.11 -22.99 -17.11
C TRP A 210 -10.90 -24.41 -16.55
N ILE A 211 -11.86 -24.92 -15.76
CA ILE A 211 -12.10 -26.36 -15.68
C ILE A 211 -13.02 -26.69 -16.85
N ASP A 212 -12.49 -26.80 -18.06
CA ASP A 212 -13.26 -27.42 -19.13
C ASP A 212 -12.56 -28.70 -19.61
N GLY A 213 -13.34 -29.78 -19.65
CA GLY A 213 -12.89 -31.17 -19.78
C GLY A 213 -12.50 -31.82 -18.44
N GLY A 214 -13.21 -32.87 -18.05
CA GLY A 214 -12.86 -33.68 -16.89
C GLY A 214 -11.45 -34.28 -17.03
N GLY A 215 -10.65 -34.23 -15.95
CA GLY A 215 -9.43 -35.02 -15.84
C GLY A 215 -8.14 -34.38 -16.35
N ARG A 216 -7.99 -33.03 -16.33
CA ARG A 216 -6.66 -32.44 -16.53
C ARG A 216 -5.68 -32.94 -15.46
N THR A 217 -4.62 -33.61 -15.92
CA THR A 217 -3.59 -34.31 -15.15
C THR A 217 -3.07 -33.50 -13.97
N TYR A 218 -2.87 -32.20 -14.15
CA TYR A 218 -2.26 -31.32 -13.13
C TYR A 218 -3.23 -30.32 -12.50
N ALA A 219 -4.55 -30.57 -12.56
CA ALA A 219 -5.55 -29.65 -12.03
C ALA A 219 -5.60 -29.64 -10.49
N GLY A 220 -5.81 -28.45 -9.93
CA GLY A 220 -6.04 -28.22 -8.53
C GLY A 220 -5.66 -26.81 -8.08
N LEU A 221 -6.60 -26.14 -7.42
CA LEU A 221 -6.39 -24.89 -6.70
C LEU A 221 -6.70 -25.16 -5.23
N ARG A 222 -5.98 -24.48 -4.34
CA ARG A 222 -6.24 -24.49 -2.91
C ARG A 222 -7.58 -23.83 -2.62
N ASP A 223 -8.25 -24.31 -1.58
CA ASP A 223 -9.55 -23.80 -1.17
C ASP A 223 -9.53 -22.26 -1.04
N ALA A 224 -10.59 -21.63 -1.54
CA ALA A 224 -10.80 -20.19 -1.75
C ALA A 224 -10.28 -19.59 -3.07
N TYR A 225 -9.42 -20.28 -3.81
CA TYR A 225 -9.16 -19.97 -5.22
C TYR A 225 -10.11 -20.74 -6.13
N VAL A 226 -10.63 -20.04 -7.14
CA VAL A 226 -11.59 -20.62 -8.10
C VAL A 226 -11.09 -20.38 -9.52
N TYR A 227 -11.19 -21.40 -10.35
CA TYR A 227 -11.00 -21.30 -11.78
C TYR A 227 -11.91 -20.23 -12.39
N THR A 228 -11.49 -19.65 -13.51
CA THR A 228 -12.03 -18.46 -14.18
C THR A 228 -11.90 -17.14 -13.43
N SER A 229 -11.55 -17.17 -12.13
CA SER A 229 -11.42 -15.95 -11.36
C SER A 229 -10.13 -15.21 -11.71
N ARG A 230 -10.23 -13.88 -11.79
CA ARG A 230 -9.12 -12.98 -12.07
C ARG A 230 -8.12 -12.97 -10.92
N VAL A 231 -6.83 -13.09 -11.23
CA VAL A 231 -5.73 -12.93 -10.26
C VAL A 231 -5.54 -11.44 -10.02
N ALA A 232 -5.43 -11.01 -8.76
CA ALA A 232 -5.07 -9.62 -8.48
C ALA A 232 -3.56 -9.45 -8.63
N CYS A 233 -3.08 -8.29 -9.11
CA CYS A 233 -1.64 -8.00 -9.14
C CYS A 233 -1.00 -8.24 -7.76
N THR A 234 -1.72 -7.88 -6.70
CA THR A 234 -1.28 -8.02 -5.30
C THR A 234 -1.42 -9.44 -4.73
N ASP A 235 -1.93 -10.40 -5.49
CA ASP A 235 -1.85 -11.81 -5.09
C ASP A 235 -0.41 -12.33 -5.24
N CYS A 236 0.36 -11.77 -6.17
CA CYS A 236 1.73 -12.18 -6.48
C CYS A 236 2.78 -11.10 -6.18
N HIS A 237 2.40 -9.82 -6.27
CA HIS A 237 3.31 -8.69 -6.08
C HIS A 237 2.99 -7.87 -4.82
N VAL A 238 4.01 -7.20 -4.28
CA VAL A 238 3.88 -6.22 -3.19
C VAL A 238 4.57 -4.92 -3.58
N MET A 239 4.02 -3.78 -3.17
CA MET A 239 4.59 -2.48 -3.54
C MET A 239 5.91 -2.19 -2.80
N HIS A 240 6.16 -2.84 -1.67
CA HIS A 240 7.43 -2.76 -0.96
C HIS A 240 7.50 -3.81 0.15
N GLY A 241 8.69 -4.01 0.70
CA GLY A 241 8.91 -4.93 1.81
C GLY A 241 8.88 -6.37 1.33
N THR A 242 9.70 -6.71 0.34
CA THR A 242 9.95 -8.12 -0.04
C THR A 242 11.44 -8.40 -0.23
N GLN A 243 11.85 -9.64 0.00
CA GLN A 243 13.18 -10.14 -0.33
C GLN A 243 13.32 -10.56 -1.80
N ASN A 244 12.23 -10.88 -2.49
CA ASN A 244 12.26 -11.34 -3.88
C ASN A 244 12.33 -10.15 -4.86
N THR A 245 13.10 -10.33 -5.94
CA THR A 245 13.17 -9.35 -7.04
C THR A 245 11.85 -9.28 -7.81
N GLY A 246 11.66 -8.22 -8.60
CA GLY A 246 10.40 -8.03 -9.34
C GLY A 246 9.19 -7.80 -8.42
N LEU A 247 9.46 -7.40 -7.17
CA LEU A 247 8.46 -7.09 -6.17
C LEU A 247 7.50 -8.26 -5.89
N ILE A 248 7.96 -9.49 -6.08
CA ILE A 248 7.16 -10.69 -5.82
C ILE A 248 7.05 -10.89 -4.31
N ILE A 249 5.90 -11.33 -3.81
CA ILE A 249 5.71 -11.60 -2.38
C ILE A 249 6.74 -12.62 -1.87
N ASP A 250 7.28 -12.40 -0.68
CA ASP A 250 8.18 -13.33 0.00
C ASP A 250 7.48 -14.13 1.11
N ARG A 251 6.19 -13.83 1.35
CA ARG A 251 5.33 -14.52 2.31
C ARG A 251 3.88 -14.48 1.86
N SER A 252 3.13 -15.53 2.15
CA SER A 252 1.72 -15.66 1.78
C SER A 252 0.78 -14.62 2.39
N ASP A 253 1.17 -13.96 3.48
CA ASP A 253 0.34 -12.95 4.16
C ASP A 253 0.57 -11.52 3.66
N LYS A 254 1.51 -11.35 2.71
CA LYS A 254 1.70 -10.11 1.95
C LYS A 254 0.93 -10.08 0.63
N GLY A 255 0.42 -11.23 0.20
CA GLY A 255 -0.35 -11.40 -1.02
C GLY A 255 -1.31 -12.57 -0.87
N ALA A 256 -1.48 -13.35 -1.92
CA ALA A 256 -2.38 -14.51 -1.96
C ALA A 256 -3.71 -14.27 -1.22
N SER A 257 -4.36 -13.15 -1.56
CA SER A 257 -5.39 -12.49 -0.75
C SER A 257 -6.66 -13.31 -0.56
N ARG A 258 -6.86 -14.32 -1.41
CA ARG A 258 -8.03 -15.20 -1.34
C ARG A 258 -7.83 -16.35 -0.37
N LEU A 259 -6.60 -16.64 0.08
CA LEU A 259 -6.37 -17.70 1.06
C LEU A 259 -7.19 -17.44 2.32
N MET A 260 -7.77 -18.51 2.87
CA MET A 260 -8.47 -18.44 4.14
C MET A 260 -7.54 -17.86 5.22
N VAL A 261 -8.07 -17.00 6.09
CA VAL A 261 -7.29 -16.30 7.14
C VAL A 261 -6.46 -17.28 7.99
N ALA A 262 -7.01 -18.43 8.35
CA ALA A 262 -6.29 -19.45 9.13
C ALA A 262 -5.06 -20.02 8.40
N PHE A 263 -5.07 -20.03 7.07
CA PHE A 263 -3.94 -20.44 6.26
C PHE A 263 -2.93 -19.30 6.11
N SER A 264 -3.38 -18.08 5.81
CA SER A 264 -2.50 -16.92 5.62
C SER A 264 -1.78 -16.53 6.91
N GLN A 265 -2.38 -16.72 8.09
CA GLN A 265 -1.75 -16.50 9.40
C GLN A 265 -0.47 -17.32 9.64
N ARG A 266 -0.26 -18.42 8.90
CA ARG A 266 1.00 -19.17 8.96
C ARG A 266 2.15 -18.49 8.24
N ALA A 267 1.85 -17.49 7.41
CA ALA A 267 2.82 -16.69 6.68
C ALA A 267 3.86 -17.54 5.92
N TRP A 268 3.37 -18.42 5.06
CA TRP A 268 4.20 -19.37 4.33
C TRP A 268 5.27 -18.63 3.52
N PRO A 269 6.56 -18.97 3.68
CA PRO A 269 7.63 -18.27 2.99
C PRO A 269 7.60 -18.57 1.50
N VAL A 270 8.05 -17.58 0.72
CA VAL A 270 8.27 -17.66 -0.71
C VAL A 270 9.67 -17.14 -1.00
N VAL A 271 10.51 -18.01 -1.54
CA VAL A 271 11.87 -17.66 -1.94
C VAL A 271 12.04 -18.01 -3.41
N ILE A 272 12.40 -17.02 -4.22
CA ILE A 272 12.70 -17.22 -5.64
C ILE A 272 14.22 -17.16 -5.81
N ARG A 273 14.80 -18.29 -6.24
CA ARG A 273 16.23 -18.42 -6.55
C ARG A 273 16.36 -19.11 -7.88
N GLU A 274 17.25 -18.60 -8.74
CA GLU A 274 17.57 -19.23 -10.02
C GLU A 274 16.33 -19.50 -10.91
N GLY A 275 15.28 -18.69 -10.74
CA GLY A 275 14.03 -18.84 -11.48
C GLY A 275 13.07 -19.89 -10.93
N ASP A 276 13.28 -20.45 -9.73
CA ASP A 276 12.32 -21.36 -9.09
C ASP A 276 11.10 -20.59 -8.55
N PHE A 277 9.92 -20.85 -9.13
CA PHE A 277 8.64 -20.25 -8.71
C PHE A 277 7.76 -21.22 -7.90
N SER A 278 8.25 -22.41 -7.58
CA SER A 278 7.46 -23.48 -6.95
C SER A 278 6.81 -23.02 -5.65
N GLN A 279 7.57 -22.32 -4.80
CA GLN A 279 7.08 -21.81 -3.50
C GLN A 279 5.99 -20.74 -3.66
N LEU A 280 6.03 -19.94 -4.71
CA LEU A 280 4.98 -18.95 -5.02
C LEU A 280 3.73 -19.66 -5.53
N CYS A 281 3.88 -20.48 -6.56
CA CYS A 281 2.75 -21.10 -7.24
C CYS A 281 1.97 -22.04 -6.32
N VAL A 282 2.66 -22.80 -5.45
CA VAL A 282 2.03 -23.74 -4.51
C VAL A 282 1.21 -23.06 -3.40
N LEU A 283 1.33 -21.74 -3.22
CA LEU A 283 0.45 -21.00 -2.32
C LEU A 283 -1.01 -21.19 -2.73
N CYS A 284 -1.27 -21.07 -4.03
CA CYS A 284 -2.61 -21.10 -4.63
C CYS A 284 -2.90 -22.43 -5.34
N HIS A 285 -1.87 -23.15 -5.79
CA HIS A 285 -2.02 -24.43 -6.47
C HIS A 285 -1.91 -25.62 -5.52
N ALA A 286 -2.85 -26.55 -5.66
CA ALA A 286 -2.88 -27.79 -4.90
C ALA A 286 -3.52 -28.89 -5.75
N MET A 287 -2.71 -29.66 -6.48
CA MET A 287 -3.17 -30.79 -7.27
C MET A 287 -4.15 -31.68 -6.51
N LYS A 288 -5.30 -31.97 -7.14
CA LYS A 288 -6.32 -32.85 -6.54
C LYS A 288 -5.84 -34.30 -6.44
N ILE A 289 -5.11 -34.75 -7.46
CA ILE A 289 -4.46 -36.06 -7.53
C ILE A 289 -2.97 -35.78 -7.70
N PRO A 290 -2.13 -36.06 -6.70
CA PRO A 290 -0.69 -35.88 -6.82
C PRO A 290 -0.12 -36.75 -7.95
N LEU A 291 0.55 -36.13 -8.91
CA LEU A 291 1.26 -36.77 -10.01
C LEU A 291 2.65 -36.15 -10.13
N GLU A 292 3.60 -36.88 -10.73
CA GLU A 292 5.00 -36.45 -10.81
C GLU A 292 5.54 -36.04 -9.44
N GLN A 293 5.95 -34.77 -9.30
CA GLN A 293 6.45 -34.20 -8.05
C GLN A 293 5.35 -33.55 -7.21
N GLY A 294 4.07 -33.70 -7.56
CA GLY A 294 2.93 -33.12 -6.84
C GLY A 294 2.83 -33.49 -5.36
N GLY A 295 3.45 -34.60 -4.96
CA GLY A 295 3.55 -35.03 -3.56
C GLY A 295 4.79 -34.53 -2.82
N LEU A 296 5.72 -33.86 -3.50
CA LEU A 296 6.94 -33.29 -2.92
C LEU A 296 6.67 -31.91 -2.32
N ASP A 297 7.45 -31.57 -1.30
CA ASP A 297 7.46 -30.23 -0.71
C ASP A 297 8.12 -29.25 -1.69
N ALA A 298 7.44 -28.15 -1.99
CA ALA A 298 7.96 -27.06 -2.82
C ALA A 298 9.09 -26.25 -2.15
N GLY A 299 9.42 -26.55 -0.89
CA GLY A 299 10.47 -25.90 -0.11
C GLY A 299 9.95 -24.94 0.95
N ASN A 300 8.62 -24.81 1.08
CA ASN A 300 7.96 -24.02 2.12
C ASN A 300 6.98 -24.83 2.97
N GLY A 301 6.96 -26.16 2.86
CA GLY A 301 6.05 -27.05 3.57
C GLY A 301 4.73 -27.31 2.83
N LEU A 302 4.54 -26.71 1.65
CA LEU A 302 3.37 -26.91 0.80
C LEU A 302 3.68 -27.84 -0.37
N ARG A 303 2.62 -28.44 -0.93
CA ARG A 303 2.69 -29.45 -1.99
C ARG A 303 1.58 -29.22 -3.00
N GLY A 304 1.76 -29.78 -4.20
CA GLY A 304 0.72 -29.80 -5.24
C GLY A 304 1.09 -29.06 -6.52
N VAL A 305 2.37 -28.84 -6.80
CA VAL A 305 2.89 -28.46 -8.13
C VAL A 305 3.57 -29.65 -8.78
N HIS A 306 3.46 -29.80 -10.10
CA HIS A 306 3.94 -31.01 -10.79
C HIS A 306 5.47 -31.04 -11.01
N ARG A 307 6.13 -29.88 -10.90
CA ARG A 307 7.59 -29.72 -10.90
C ARG A 307 8.02 -28.77 -9.78
N VAL A 308 8.90 -29.24 -8.92
CA VAL A 308 9.49 -28.49 -7.80
C VAL A 308 10.91 -28.08 -8.18
N GLY A 309 11.31 -26.85 -7.87
CA GLY A 309 12.63 -26.32 -8.20
C GLY A 309 12.73 -25.72 -9.60
N GLU A 310 11.61 -25.50 -10.29
CA GLU A 310 11.59 -25.06 -11.70
C GLU A 310 10.85 -23.73 -11.90
N ASP A 311 11.17 -23.07 -13.03
CA ASP A 311 10.40 -21.94 -13.52
C ASP A 311 9.09 -22.44 -14.14
N CYS A 312 7.97 -22.05 -13.53
CA CYS A 312 6.64 -22.45 -13.98
C CYS A 312 6.18 -21.62 -15.19
N ARG A 313 6.70 -20.39 -15.36
CA ARG A 313 6.20 -19.38 -16.30
C ARG A 313 6.34 -19.75 -17.79
N PRO A 314 7.36 -20.51 -18.24
CA PRO A 314 7.45 -20.93 -19.64
C PRO A 314 6.29 -21.80 -20.10
N CYS A 315 5.68 -22.57 -19.19
CA CYS A 315 4.56 -23.47 -19.48
C CYS A 315 3.22 -22.93 -18.95
N HIS A 316 3.26 -22.14 -17.87
CA HIS A 316 2.09 -21.60 -17.18
C HIS A 316 2.16 -20.08 -17.22
N GLN A 317 1.71 -19.52 -18.33
CA GLN A 317 1.34 -18.11 -18.40
C GLN A 317 -0.13 -18.04 -18.00
N HIS A 318 -0.49 -17.12 -17.09
CA HIS A 318 -1.88 -16.92 -16.72
C HIS A 318 -2.64 -16.43 -17.96
N GLY A 319 -3.36 -17.37 -18.58
CA GLY A 319 -3.98 -17.27 -19.89
C GLY A 319 -2.98 -17.48 -21.02
N GLU A 320 -2.99 -18.67 -21.62
CA GLU A 320 -2.36 -18.88 -22.93
C GLU A 320 -2.89 -17.82 -23.90
N ALA A 321 -2.00 -17.10 -24.58
CA ALA A 321 -2.36 -16.15 -25.64
C ALA A 321 -3.34 -16.76 -26.67
N LEU A 322 -3.18 -18.07 -26.95
CA LEU A 322 -4.08 -18.92 -27.73
C LEU A 322 -5.55 -18.92 -27.27
N GLN A 323 -5.86 -18.77 -25.98
CA GLN A 323 -7.23 -18.71 -25.47
C GLN A 323 -7.84 -17.31 -25.59
N ALA A 324 -7.02 -16.27 -25.72
CA ALA A 324 -7.45 -14.89 -25.96
C ALA A 324 -7.48 -14.52 -27.45
N GLY A 325 -7.08 -15.43 -28.34
CA GLY A 325 -6.95 -15.15 -29.77
C GLY A 325 -5.79 -14.19 -30.10
N MET A 326 -4.78 -14.14 -29.22
CA MET A 326 -3.54 -13.38 -29.37
C MET A 326 -2.39 -14.30 -29.77
#